data_AF-T0N1J1-F1
#
_entry.id   AF-T0N1J1-F1
#
_cell.length_a   1.000
_cell.length_b   1.000
_cell.length_c   1.000
_cell.angle_alpha   90.00
_cell.angle_beta   90.00
_cell.angle_gamma   90.00
#
_symmetry.space_group_name_H-M   'P 1'
#
loop_
_entity.id
_entity.type
_entity.pdbx_description
1 polymer ?
#
loop_
_entity_poly.entity_id
_entity_poly.type
_entity_poly.pdbx_seq_one_letter_code
_entity_poly.pdbx_strand_id
1 'polypeptide(L)'
;MIEIGKLNTLKVVRTSEFGYYLEGQGKTTSDDILLPKKSAVGEIQVGEEVEVFIYRDSKDRIIATMKMPKAMVGDVAYLEVVDKSRIGYFISIGLERDVLVPFKEISYDLEVGKSYLFYIYIDKTGRIAATTRVDSHLHDTTTYNIGEEVEGVVYGAHANGNTLIALENTYRGIILTKENFSKVSMGETLKVRVKRYFEDGKIEVTSRKKRLEEKSDLEQVIFDYMKANKDFMPYNDKSDAEDIKAQFNTSKNAFKRALGGLMKKGLITQDENGTKLK
;
A
#
# COMPACT_ATOMS: atom_id res chain seq x y z
N MET A 1 -11.78 -20.44 22.24
CA MET A 1 -11.46 -19.29 23.12
C MET A 1 -11.96 -18.05 22.41
N ILE A 2 -12.57 -17.08 23.09
CA ILE A 2 -13.08 -15.88 22.40
C ILE A 2 -11.91 -14.92 22.18
N GLU A 3 -11.60 -14.65 20.92
CA GLU A 3 -10.48 -13.78 20.54
C GLU A 3 -10.97 -12.39 20.16
N ILE A 4 -10.56 -11.38 20.95
CA ILE A 4 -10.85 -9.98 20.64
C ILE A 4 -10.05 -9.57 19.40
N GLY A 5 -10.72 -8.87 18.49
CA GLY A 5 -10.16 -8.39 17.24
C GLY A 5 -10.08 -9.47 16.16
N LYS A 6 -10.83 -10.57 16.30
CA LYS A 6 -10.94 -11.64 15.30
C LYS A 6 -12.40 -12.08 15.13
N LEU A 7 -12.64 -12.86 14.08
CA LEU A 7 -13.89 -13.59 13.90
C LEU A 7 -13.99 -14.74 14.89
N ASN A 8 -15.18 -14.91 15.45
CA ASN A 8 -15.55 -15.97 16.36
C ASN A 8 -16.91 -16.51 15.93
N THR A 9 -17.05 -17.83 15.91
CA THR A 9 -18.36 -18.49 15.74
C THR A 9 -18.96 -18.71 17.11
N LEU A 10 -20.08 -18.03 17.41
CA LEU A 10 -20.73 -18.06 18.71
C LEU A 10 -22.21 -18.40 18.59
N LYS A 11 -22.71 -19.17 19.55
CA LYS A 11 -24.12 -19.55 19.61
C LYS A 11 -24.99 -18.44 20.21
N VAL A 12 -26.14 -18.17 19.61
CA VAL A 12 -27.14 -17.24 20.15
C VAL A 12 -27.89 -17.91 21.31
N VAL A 13 -27.81 -17.33 22.51
CA VAL A 13 -28.40 -17.90 23.73
C VAL A 13 -29.68 -17.20 24.16
N ARG A 14 -29.85 -15.91 23.82
CA ARG A 14 -31.07 -15.15 24.07
C ARG A 14 -31.22 -14.00 23.08
N THR A 15 -32.45 -13.54 22.92
CA THR A 15 -32.76 -12.32 22.16
C THR A 15 -33.38 -11.27 23.07
N SER A 16 -33.26 -10.00 22.69
CA SER A 16 -33.82 -8.85 23.39
C SER A 16 -34.16 -7.75 22.41
N GLU A 17 -34.82 -6.69 22.87
CA GLU A 17 -35.11 -5.51 22.04
C GLU A 17 -33.84 -4.82 21.51
N PHE A 18 -32.71 -4.95 22.22
CA PHE A 18 -31.44 -4.31 21.85
C PHE A 18 -30.60 -5.13 20.86
N GLY A 19 -30.94 -6.39 20.65
CA GLY A 19 -30.19 -7.32 19.81
C GLY A 19 -30.09 -8.71 20.41
N TYR A 20 -29.12 -9.48 19.91
CA TYR A 20 -28.89 -10.87 20.24
C TYR A 20 -27.76 -10.98 21.25
N TYR A 21 -27.84 -11.96 22.14
CA TYR A 21 -26.75 -12.27 23.05
C TYR A 21 -26.15 -13.61 22.68
N LEU A 22 -24.83 -13.60 22.55
CA LEU A 22 -24.01 -14.72 22.13
C LEU A 22 -23.34 -15.33 23.36
N GLU A 23 -23.21 -16.65 23.34
CA GLU A 23 -22.57 -17.42 24.41
C GLU A 23 -21.15 -16.89 24.69
N GLY A 24 -20.95 -16.38 25.90
CA GLY A 24 -19.65 -15.95 26.39
C GLY A 24 -18.81 -17.13 26.90
N GLN A 25 -17.58 -16.84 27.37
CA GLN A 25 -16.73 -17.87 27.97
C GLN A 25 -17.01 -18.14 29.46
N GLY A 26 -17.83 -17.31 30.10
CA GLY A 26 -18.09 -17.44 31.52
C GLY A 26 -19.25 -18.39 31.84
N LYS A 27 -19.41 -18.66 33.13
CA LYS A 27 -20.47 -19.55 33.64
C LYS A 27 -21.79 -18.83 33.88
N THR A 28 -21.83 -17.52 33.64
CA THR A 28 -22.96 -16.65 33.98
C THR A 28 -23.42 -15.86 32.76
N THR A 29 -24.72 -15.53 32.74
CA THR A 29 -25.35 -14.78 31.66
C THR A 29 -24.92 -13.30 31.57
N SER A 30 -24.11 -12.83 32.53
CA SER A 30 -23.42 -11.55 32.47
C SER A 30 -22.18 -11.56 31.58
N ASP A 31 -21.68 -12.75 31.23
CA ASP A 31 -20.54 -12.93 30.33
C ASP A 31 -20.97 -12.99 28.85
N ASP A 32 -22.28 -13.04 28.58
CA ASP A 32 -22.85 -13.07 27.24
C ASP A 32 -22.50 -11.80 26.46
N ILE A 33 -22.12 -11.97 25.19
CA ILE A 33 -21.68 -10.88 24.33
C ILE A 33 -22.87 -10.35 23.55
N LEU A 34 -23.12 -9.04 23.62
CA LEU A 34 -24.18 -8.40 22.84
C LEU A 34 -23.76 -8.26 21.37
N LEU A 35 -24.58 -8.76 20.46
CA LEU A 35 -24.64 -8.41 19.04
C LEU A 35 -25.80 -7.42 18.84
N PRO A 36 -25.53 -6.11 18.73
CA PRO A 36 -26.58 -5.12 18.52
C PRO A 36 -27.38 -5.41 17.26
N LYS A 37 -28.69 -5.16 17.29
CA LYS A 37 -29.58 -5.40 16.13
C LYS A 37 -29.09 -4.71 14.85
N LYS A 38 -28.52 -3.50 14.96
CA LYS A 38 -27.95 -2.72 13.85
C LYS A 38 -26.66 -3.31 13.22
N SER A 39 -26.04 -4.26 13.92
CA SER A 39 -24.78 -4.88 13.55
C SER A 39 -24.98 -6.36 13.19
N ALA A 40 -26.21 -6.88 13.29
CA ALA A 40 -26.62 -8.18 12.78
C ALA A 40 -27.02 -8.08 11.30
N VAL A 41 -26.83 -9.17 10.57
CA VAL A 41 -27.27 -9.32 9.17
C VAL A 41 -28.36 -10.38 9.14
N GLY A 42 -29.58 -9.97 8.79
CA GLY A 42 -30.76 -10.84 8.80
C GLY A 42 -31.38 -11.03 10.19
N GLU A 43 -32.40 -11.88 10.25
CA GLU A 43 -33.01 -12.31 11.51
C GLU A 43 -32.35 -13.60 11.98
N ILE A 44 -31.89 -13.62 13.23
CA ILE A 44 -31.16 -14.75 13.83
C ILE A 44 -32.06 -15.42 14.87
N GLN A 45 -32.04 -16.75 14.91
CA GLN A 45 -32.82 -17.51 15.90
C GLN A 45 -31.97 -17.91 17.12
N VAL A 46 -32.62 -18.05 18.28
CA VAL A 46 -31.95 -18.59 19.46
C VAL A 46 -31.55 -20.04 19.20
N GLY A 47 -30.30 -20.38 19.49
CA GLY A 47 -29.70 -21.68 19.23
C GLY A 47 -28.84 -21.74 17.98
N GLU A 48 -28.92 -20.75 17.09
CA GLU A 48 -28.11 -20.62 15.88
C GLU A 48 -26.67 -20.21 16.20
N GLU A 49 -25.70 -20.70 15.43
CA GLU A 49 -24.32 -20.23 15.48
C GLU A 49 -24.08 -19.16 14.43
N VAL A 50 -23.47 -18.05 14.84
CA VAL A 50 -23.18 -16.92 13.97
C VAL A 50 -21.70 -16.56 14.04
N GLU A 51 -21.14 -16.23 12.88
CA GLU A 51 -19.79 -15.68 12.79
C GLU A 51 -19.82 -14.18 13.06
N VAL A 52 -19.06 -13.74 14.05
CA VAL A 52 -19.02 -12.33 14.50
C VAL A 52 -17.61 -11.87 14.79
N PHE A 53 -17.34 -10.61 14.48
CA PHE A 53 -16.14 -9.92 14.93
C PHE A 53 -16.33 -9.38 16.36
N ILE A 54 -15.39 -9.70 17.24
CA ILE A 54 -15.45 -9.31 18.65
C ILE A 54 -14.55 -8.10 18.91
N TYR A 55 -15.08 -7.03 19.49
CA TYR A 55 -14.33 -5.83 19.84
C TYR A 55 -14.88 -5.16 21.10
N ARG A 56 -14.42 -3.94 21.41
CA ARG A 56 -14.90 -3.16 22.56
C ARG A 56 -15.63 -1.89 22.14
N ASP A 57 -16.74 -1.60 22.81
CA ASP A 57 -17.52 -0.39 22.58
C ASP A 57 -16.96 0.85 23.34
N SER A 58 -17.69 1.98 23.30
CA SER A 58 -17.35 3.22 24.04
C SER A 58 -17.22 3.06 25.54
N LYS A 59 -17.93 2.08 26.10
CA LYS A 59 -18.01 1.81 27.54
C LYS A 59 -17.06 0.69 27.94
N ASP A 60 -16.13 0.33 27.05
CA ASP A 60 -15.12 -0.72 27.25
C ASP A 60 -15.72 -2.13 27.43
N ARG A 61 -16.95 -2.33 26.94
CA ARG A 61 -17.64 -3.63 27.00
C ARG A 61 -17.35 -4.44 25.75
N ILE A 62 -17.19 -5.75 25.91
CA ILE A 62 -17.08 -6.68 24.79
C ILE A 62 -18.40 -6.68 24.02
N ILE A 63 -18.30 -6.53 22.70
CA ILE A 63 -19.44 -6.43 21.80
C ILE A 63 -19.11 -7.16 20.48
N ALA A 64 -20.15 -7.65 19.82
CA ALA A 64 -20.07 -8.37 18.56
C ALA A 64 -20.65 -7.55 17.40
N THR A 65 -20.16 -7.80 16.19
CA THR A 65 -20.73 -7.32 14.93
C THR A 65 -20.60 -8.39 13.86
N MET A 66 -21.60 -8.55 13.00
CA MET A 66 -21.52 -9.37 11.79
C MET A 66 -20.96 -8.59 10.59
N LYS A 67 -20.65 -7.30 10.77
CA LYS A 67 -19.95 -6.52 9.74
C LYS A 67 -18.51 -7.01 9.65
N MET A 68 -18.08 -7.32 8.44
CA MET A 68 -16.71 -7.73 8.17
C MET A 68 -15.77 -6.52 8.27
N PRO A 69 -14.75 -6.55 9.16
CA PRO A 69 -13.75 -5.49 9.19
C PRO A 69 -12.82 -5.59 7.98
N LYS A 70 -12.20 -4.46 7.62
CA LYS A 70 -11.12 -4.40 6.61
C LYS A 70 -9.82 -5.05 7.10
N ALA A 71 -9.64 -5.20 8.42
CA ALA A 71 -8.45 -5.76 9.05
C ALA A 71 -8.78 -6.31 10.44
N MET A 72 -8.12 -7.39 10.82
CA MET A 72 -8.22 -8.06 12.11
C MET A 72 -6.88 -8.01 12.86
N VAL A 73 -6.90 -8.32 14.15
CA VAL A 73 -5.68 -8.44 14.95
C VAL A 73 -4.77 -9.51 14.37
N GLY A 74 -3.53 -9.13 14.10
CA GLY A 74 -2.55 -9.96 13.41
C GLY A 74 -2.34 -9.58 11.94
N ASP A 75 -3.23 -8.78 11.35
CA ASP A 75 -3.13 -8.38 9.96
C ASP A 75 -2.22 -7.16 9.78
N VAL A 76 -1.54 -7.11 8.64
CA VAL A 76 -1.01 -5.88 8.05
C VAL A 76 -1.99 -5.42 6.97
N ALA A 77 -2.51 -4.21 7.09
CA ALA A 77 -3.55 -3.71 6.19
C ALA A 77 -3.29 -2.27 5.75
N TYR A 78 -3.68 -1.96 4.51
CA TYR A 78 -3.66 -0.60 3.97
C TYR A 78 -4.96 0.12 4.34
N LEU A 79 -4.88 1.04 5.30
CA LEU A 79 -6.05 1.66 5.93
C LEU A 79 -5.94 3.20 5.91
N GLU A 80 -7.11 3.84 5.82
CA GLU A 80 -7.23 5.30 5.81
C GLU A 80 -7.18 5.87 7.22
N VAL A 81 -6.42 6.96 7.39
CA VAL A 81 -6.41 7.78 8.59
C VAL A 81 -7.59 8.74 8.55
N VAL A 82 -8.56 8.57 9.44
CA VAL A 82 -9.82 9.32 9.43
C VAL A 82 -9.86 10.49 10.40
N ASP A 83 -9.04 10.47 11.45
CA ASP A 83 -9.00 11.55 12.44
C ASP A 83 -7.64 11.66 13.15
N LYS A 84 -7.39 12.80 13.78
CA LYS A 84 -6.23 13.08 14.64
C LYS A 84 -6.67 13.68 15.96
N SER A 85 -6.18 13.11 17.06
CA SER A 85 -6.47 13.57 18.41
C SER A 85 -5.21 13.89 19.20
N ARG A 86 -5.37 14.17 20.51
CA ARG A 86 -4.27 14.42 21.45
C ARG A 86 -3.46 13.17 21.81
N ILE A 87 -3.96 11.98 21.52
CA ILE A 87 -3.31 10.71 21.90
C ILE A 87 -2.75 9.93 20.71
N GLY A 88 -3.08 10.33 19.49
CA GLY A 88 -2.70 9.62 18.27
C GLY A 88 -3.64 9.92 17.11
N TYR A 89 -3.52 9.12 16.07
CA TYR A 89 -4.40 9.12 14.91
C TYR A 89 -5.44 8.00 15.04
N PHE A 90 -6.51 8.09 14.25
CA PHE A 90 -7.52 7.06 14.14
C PHE A 90 -7.58 6.55 12.71
N ILE A 91 -7.64 5.22 12.55
CA ILE A 91 -7.76 4.56 11.25
C ILE A 91 -9.07 3.80 11.15
N SER A 92 -9.68 3.81 9.96
CA SER A 92 -10.95 3.11 9.75
C SER A 92 -10.73 1.67 9.32
N ILE A 93 -11.22 0.74 10.13
CA ILE A 93 -11.31 -0.69 9.79
C ILE A 93 -12.70 -1.06 9.21
N GLY A 94 -13.52 -0.08 8.84
CA GLY A 94 -14.85 -0.32 8.27
C GLY A 94 -15.94 -0.72 9.29
N LEU A 95 -15.65 -0.59 10.58
CA LEU A 95 -16.62 -0.82 11.67
C LEU A 95 -17.13 0.50 12.25
N GLU A 96 -18.07 0.42 13.18
CA GLU A 96 -18.59 1.59 13.91
C GLU A 96 -17.54 2.30 14.78
N ARG A 97 -16.38 1.69 14.97
CA ARG A 97 -15.27 2.26 15.71
C ARG A 97 -13.99 2.23 14.91
N ASP A 98 -13.31 3.37 14.94
CA ASP A 98 -11.97 3.51 14.42
C ASP A 98 -10.94 3.00 15.42
N VAL A 99 -9.79 2.57 14.90
CA VAL A 99 -8.68 2.01 15.68
C VAL A 99 -7.68 3.09 15.98
N LEU A 100 -7.24 3.17 17.23
CA LEU A 100 -6.23 4.13 17.66
C LEU A 100 -4.84 3.70 17.17
N VAL A 101 -4.11 4.67 16.61
CA VAL A 101 -2.67 4.60 16.34
C VAL A 101 -1.96 5.57 17.29
N PRO A 102 -1.43 5.10 18.44
CA PRO A 102 -0.78 5.97 19.42
C PRO A 102 0.46 6.65 18.83
N PHE A 103 0.77 7.89 19.24
CA PHE A 103 1.97 8.59 18.73
C PHE A 103 3.29 7.81 18.92
N LYS A 104 3.38 6.99 19.97
CA LYS A 104 4.56 6.15 20.24
C LYS A 104 4.75 5.00 19.23
N GLU A 105 3.72 4.68 18.47
CA GLU A 105 3.64 3.59 17.49
C GLU A 105 3.72 4.09 16.04
N ILE A 106 4.08 5.37 15.87
CA ILE A 106 4.20 6.02 14.56
C ILE A 106 5.68 6.25 14.26
N SER A 107 6.10 5.85 13.06
CA SER A 107 7.48 5.97 12.56
C SER A 107 7.67 7.12 11.56
N TYR A 108 6.59 7.70 11.04
CA TYR A 108 6.59 8.78 10.08
C TYR A 108 5.29 9.58 10.17
N ASP A 109 5.28 10.82 9.66
CA ASP A 109 4.09 11.66 9.72
C ASP A 109 2.92 11.07 8.92
N LEU A 110 1.74 11.07 9.54
CA LEU A 110 0.48 10.65 8.95
C LEU A 110 -0.38 11.88 8.62
N GLU A 111 -1.09 11.80 7.51
CA GLU A 111 -2.05 12.82 7.09
C GLU A 111 -3.47 12.26 7.12
N VAL A 112 -4.41 13.02 7.68
CA VAL A 112 -5.84 12.66 7.66
C VAL A 112 -6.36 12.66 6.22
N GLY A 113 -7.13 11.65 5.86
CA GLY A 113 -7.62 11.38 4.51
C GLY A 113 -6.65 10.63 3.61
N LYS A 114 -5.46 10.26 4.10
CA LYS A 114 -4.50 9.39 3.39
C LYS A 114 -4.46 7.99 3.99
N SER A 115 -3.97 7.04 3.21
CA SER A 115 -3.87 5.62 3.59
C SER A 115 -2.42 5.17 3.70
N TYR A 116 -2.18 4.29 4.68
CA TYR A 116 -0.85 3.75 4.99
C TYR A 116 -0.98 2.31 5.44
N LEU A 117 0.16 1.59 5.55
CA LEU A 117 0.17 0.27 6.15
C LEU A 117 0.18 0.35 7.67
N PHE A 118 -0.68 -0.46 8.27
CA PHE A 118 -0.79 -0.63 9.71
C PHE A 118 -0.79 -2.09 10.08
N TYR A 119 -0.07 -2.44 11.14
CA TYR A 119 -0.22 -3.73 11.80
C TYR A 119 -1.20 -3.59 12.96
N ILE A 120 -2.22 -4.45 13.01
CA ILE A 120 -3.28 -4.42 14.03
C ILE A 120 -2.91 -5.36 15.18
N TYR A 121 -2.95 -4.87 16.41
CA TYR A 121 -2.58 -5.62 17.60
C TYR A 121 -3.51 -5.33 18.78
N ILE A 122 -3.40 -6.15 19.84
CA ILE A 122 -4.05 -5.90 21.13
C ILE A 122 -3.06 -5.20 22.06
N ASP A 123 -3.42 -4.02 22.54
CA ASP A 123 -2.61 -3.28 23.49
C ASP A 123 -2.66 -3.87 24.91
N LYS A 124 -1.87 -3.30 25.82
CA LYS A 124 -1.80 -3.74 27.23
C LYS A 124 -3.11 -3.59 28.00
N THR A 125 -4.07 -2.82 27.48
CA THR A 125 -5.40 -2.62 28.07
C THR A 125 -6.45 -3.59 27.51
N GLY A 126 -6.07 -4.43 26.54
CA GLY A 126 -6.98 -5.37 25.87
C GLY A 126 -7.82 -4.71 24.79
N ARG A 127 -7.38 -3.56 24.24
CA ARG A 127 -8.04 -2.84 23.14
C ARG A 127 -7.29 -3.05 21.83
N ILE A 128 -8.05 -3.00 20.73
CA ILE A 128 -7.47 -3.02 19.38
C ILE A 128 -6.77 -1.68 19.14
N ALA A 129 -5.50 -1.76 18.75
CA ALA A 129 -4.66 -0.63 18.39
C ALA A 129 -3.88 -0.98 17.12
N ALA A 130 -3.19 0.01 16.56
CA ALA A 130 -2.41 -0.17 15.35
C ALA A 130 -1.08 0.60 15.38
N THR A 131 -0.11 0.13 14.59
CA THR A 131 1.25 0.68 14.49
C THR A 131 1.70 0.78 13.04
N THR A 132 2.45 1.81 12.68
CA THR A 132 3.07 1.93 11.33
C THR A 132 4.34 1.09 11.22
N ARG A 133 4.78 0.45 12.31
CA ARG A 133 5.98 -0.40 12.39
C ARG A 133 5.70 -1.79 11.85
N VAL A 134 5.40 -1.88 10.56
CA VAL A 134 4.95 -3.13 9.92
C VAL A 134 6.07 -4.11 9.56
N ASP A 135 7.33 -3.68 9.54
CA ASP A 135 8.47 -4.45 9.01
C ASP A 135 8.65 -5.85 9.63
N SER A 136 8.47 -5.96 10.95
CA SER A 136 8.56 -7.23 11.69
C SER A 136 7.37 -8.17 11.48
N HIS A 137 6.29 -7.65 10.87
CA HIS A 137 5.04 -8.37 10.61
C HIS A 137 4.88 -8.75 9.13
N LEU A 138 5.85 -8.39 8.30
CA LEU A 138 5.94 -8.80 6.91
C LEU A 138 6.88 -10.00 6.77
N HIS A 139 6.67 -10.79 5.72
CA HIS A 139 7.38 -12.03 5.45
C HIS A 139 8.35 -11.88 4.28
N ASP A 140 9.36 -12.76 4.22
CA ASP A 140 10.17 -12.93 3.02
C ASP A 140 9.52 -14.00 2.12
N THR A 141 9.74 -13.90 0.81
CA THR A 141 9.19 -14.87 -0.16
C THR A 141 10.10 -15.02 -1.37
N THR A 142 9.97 -16.15 -2.04
CA THR A 142 10.58 -16.46 -3.33
C THR A 142 9.56 -16.91 -4.38
N THR A 143 8.27 -16.71 -4.13
CA THR A 143 7.16 -17.24 -4.94
C THR A 143 6.91 -16.49 -6.23
N TYR A 144 7.27 -15.21 -6.32
CA TYR A 144 7.05 -14.41 -7.51
C TYR A 144 8.05 -14.74 -8.62
N ASN A 145 7.62 -14.64 -9.87
CA ASN A 145 8.50 -14.84 -11.01
C ASN A 145 9.36 -13.60 -11.26
N ILE A 146 10.61 -13.79 -11.70
CA ILE A 146 11.45 -12.68 -12.12
C ILE A 146 10.80 -12.00 -13.34
N GLY A 147 10.59 -10.69 -13.26
CA GLY A 147 9.92 -9.90 -14.28
C GLY A 147 8.41 -9.72 -14.06
N GLU A 148 7.84 -10.36 -13.05
CA GLU A 148 6.44 -10.20 -12.65
C GLU A 148 6.18 -8.81 -12.08
N GLU A 149 5.04 -8.21 -12.45
CA GLU A 149 4.59 -6.94 -11.91
C GLU A 149 3.66 -7.17 -10.72
N VAL A 150 3.96 -6.50 -9.62
CA VAL A 150 3.24 -6.63 -8.36
C VAL A 150 2.99 -5.23 -7.80
N GLU A 151 1.86 -5.05 -7.16
CA GLU A 151 1.56 -3.80 -6.44
C GLU A 151 2.15 -3.87 -5.02
N GLY A 152 2.72 -2.77 -4.57
CA GLY A 152 3.18 -2.66 -3.20
C GLY A 152 3.06 -1.25 -2.64
N VAL A 153 3.08 -1.18 -1.31
CA VAL A 153 2.93 0.07 -0.56
C VAL A 153 4.21 0.41 0.18
N VAL A 154 4.65 1.66 0.05
CA VAL A 154 5.87 2.14 0.68
C VAL A 154 5.63 2.38 2.16
N TYR A 155 6.44 1.76 3.01
CA TYR A 155 6.29 1.84 4.47
C TYR A 155 7.54 2.32 5.20
N GLY A 156 8.65 2.51 4.49
CA GLY A 156 9.89 2.94 5.11
C GLY A 156 11.00 3.20 4.12
N ALA A 157 12.12 3.67 4.65
CA ALA A 157 13.36 3.83 3.91
C ALA A 157 14.55 3.54 4.84
N HIS A 158 15.59 2.92 4.29
CA HIS A 158 16.86 2.74 4.98
C HIS A 158 17.70 4.02 4.92
N ALA A 159 18.66 4.15 5.84
CA ALA A 159 19.59 5.29 5.89
C ALA A 159 20.41 5.48 4.59
N ASN A 160 20.61 4.41 3.81
CA ASN A 160 21.31 4.45 2.52
C ASN A 160 20.41 4.87 1.34
N GLY A 161 19.14 5.23 1.60
CA GLY A 161 18.17 5.69 0.61
C GLY A 161 17.35 4.57 -0.05
N ASN A 162 17.61 3.29 0.26
CA ASN A 162 16.79 2.20 -0.24
C ASN A 162 15.37 2.33 0.32
N THR A 163 14.37 2.18 -0.55
CA THR A 163 12.96 2.27 -0.17
C THR A 163 12.44 0.88 0.21
N LEU A 164 11.72 0.80 1.32
CA LEU A 164 11.04 -0.39 1.79
C LEU A 164 9.59 -0.38 1.31
N ILE A 165 9.18 -1.47 0.68
CA ILE A 165 7.85 -1.63 0.09
C ILE A 165 7.28 -2.97 0.51
N ALA A 166 6.00 -3.02 0.90
CA ALA A 166 5.31 -4.26 1.18
C ALA A 166 4.49 -4.65 -0.04
N LEU A 167 4.77 -5.82 -0.61
CA LEU A 167 4.02 -6.41 -1.72
C LEU A 167 2.78 -7.11 -1.16
N GLU A 168 1.61 -6.78 -1.72
CA GLU A 168 0.32 -7.35 -1.30
C GLU A 168 0.11 -7.34 0.22
N ASN A 169 0.64 -6.31 0.89
CA ASN A 169 0.63 -6.11 2.34
C ASN A 169 1.21 -7.29 3.16
N THR A 170 1.93 -8.21 2.52
CA THR A 170 2.35 -9.48 3.13
C THR A 170 3.86 -9.65 3.07
N TYR A 171 4.47 -9.31 1.92
CA TYR A 171 5.88 -9.61 1.69
C TYR A 171 6.75 -8.37 1.66
N ARG A 172 7.92 -8.42 2.28
CA ARG A 172 8.92 -7.35 2.24
C ARG A 172 9.60 -7.30 0.89
N GLY A 173 9.73 -6.10 0.34
CA GLY A 173 10.53 -5.81 -0.84
C GLY A 173 11.38 -4.57 -0.67
N ILE A 174 12.45 -4.50 -1.48
CA ILE A 174 13.41 -3.40 -1.46
C ILE A 174 13.54 -2.81 -2.87
N ILE A 175 13.35 -1.49 -2.97
CA ILE A 175 13.74 -0.71 -4.14
C ILE A 175 15.08 -0.06 -3.82
N LEU A 176 16.14 -0.45 -4.53
CA LEU A 176 17.46 0.15 -4.33
C LEU A 176 17.45 1.63 -4.76
N THR A 177 18.22 2.49 -4.09
CA THR A 177 18.31 3.92 -4.43
C THR A 177 18.61 4.18 -5.90
N LYS A 178 19.50 3.37 -6.50
CA LYS A 178 19.83 3.45 -7.93
C LYS A 178 18.64 3.14 -8.82
N GLU A 179 17.67 2.36 -8.37
CA GLU A 179 16.45 2.02 -9.12
C GLU A 179 15.36 3.07 -8.96
N ASN A 180 15.44 3.90 -7.92
CA ASN A 180 14.42 4.90 -7.59
C ASN A 180 14.59 6.18 -8.43
N PHE A 181 13.69 6.41 -9.40
CA PHE A 181 13.74 7.57 -10.30
C PHE A 181 12.77 8.70 -9.91
N SER A 182 11.82 8.43 -9.01
CA SER A 182 10.82 9.39 -8.54
C SER A 182 10.92 9.57 -7.02
N LYS A 183 10.46 10.72 -6.52
CA LYS A 183 10.37 10.96 -5.08
C LYS A 183 9.17 10.14 -4.55
N VAL A 184 9.48 9.03 -3.88
CA VAL A 184 8.46 8.15 -3.31
C VAL A 184 8.09 8.63 -1.90
N SER A 185 6.79 8.63 -1.59
CA SER A 185 6.24 9.05 -0.30
C SER A 185 5.78 7.86 0.54
N MET A 186 5.74 8.01 1.87
CA MET A 186 5.15 6.99 2.75
C MET A 186 3.68 6.80 2.43
N GLY A 187 3.21 5.55 2.42
CA GLY A 187 1.84 5.18 2.06
C GLY A 187 1.56 5.22 0.56
N GLU A 188 2.53 5.57 -0.29
CA GLU A 188 2.37 5.55 -1.75
C GLU A 188 2.31 4.11 -2.26
N THR A 189 1.30 3.83 -3.08
CA THR A 189 1.14 2.58 -3.80
C THR A 189 1.88 2.65 -5.13
N LEU A 190 2.75 1.68 -5.37
CA LEU A 190 3.56 1.58 -6.58
C LEU A 190 3.33 0.24 -7.27
N LYS A 191 3.23 0.26 -8.60
CA LYS A 191 3.45 -0.93 -9.41
C LYS A 191 4.94 -1.12 -9.60
N VAL A 192 5.45 -2.25 -9.14
CA VAL A 192 6.87 -2.59 -9.19
C VAL A 192 7.06 -3.94 -9.85
N ARG A 193 8.25 -4.16 -10.41
CA ARG A 193 8.60 -5.41 -11.06
C ARG A 193 9.66 -6.17 -10.28
N VAL A 194 9.45 -7.46 -10.10
CA VAL A 194 10.43 -8.37 -9.48
C VAL A 194 11.67 -8.43 -10.35
N LYS A 195 12.83 -8.11 -9.75
CA LYS A 195 14.10 -8.03 -10.47
C LYS A 195 15.00 -9.22 -10.15
N ARG A 196 15.13 -9.56 -8.86
CA ARG A 196 15.86 -10.73 -8.36
C ARG A 196 15.55 -10.96 -6.89
N TYR A 197 16.04 -12.09 -6.39
CA TYR A 197 16.14 -12.38 -4.96
C TYR A 197 17.58 -12.19 -4.49
N PHE A 198 17.74 -11.68 -3.27
CA PHE A 198 19.01 -11.66 -2.55
C PHE A 198 19.31 -13.04 -1.96
N GLU A 199 20.56 -13.27 -1.54
CA GLU A 199 20.98 -14.54 -0.93
C GLU A 199 20.25 -14.84 0.38
N ASP A 200 19.81 -13.78 1.10
CA ASP A 200 19.03 -13.89 2.33
C ASP A 200 17.52 -14.07 2.09
N GLY A 201 17.10 -14.28 0.83
CA GLY A 201 15.71 -14.52 0.46
C GLY A 201 14.85 -13.26 0.28
N LYS A 202 15.40 -12.06 0.52
CA LYS A 202 14.68 -10.81 0.28
C LYS A 202 14.51 -10.54 -1.21
N ILE A 203 13.45 -9.83 -1.59
CA ILE A 203 13.16 -9.49 -2.98
C ILE A 203 13.65 -8.07 -3.32
N GLU A 204 14.40 -7.96 -4.41
CA GLU A 204 14.69 -6.67 -5.06
C GLU A 204 13.61 -6.41 -6.12
N VAL A 205 12.94 -5.27 -6.00
CA VAL A 205 11.95 -4.80 -6.97
C VAL A 205 12.39 -3.46 -7.57
N THR A 206 11.86 -3.13 -8.74
CA THR A 206 12.14 -1.86 -9.42
C THR A 206 10.84 -1.23 -9.92
N SER A 207 10.69 0.08 -9.72
CA SER A 207 9.61 0.87 -10.31
C SER A 207 9.94 1.33 -11.75
N ARG A 208 11.13 0.98 -12.26
CA ARG A 208 11.52 1.31 -13.64
C ARG A 208 10.78 0.43 -14.64
N LYS A 209 10.28 1.07 -15.69
CA LYS A 209 9.72 0.40 -16.87
C LYS A 209 10.80 -0.46 -17.55
N LYS A 210 10.38 -1.40 -18.40
CA LYS A 210 11.36 -2.18 -19.17
C LYS A 210 12.16 -1.23 -20.07
N ARG A 211 13.46 -1.47 -20.23
CA ARG A 211 14.35 -0.64 -21.07
C ARG A 211 13.87 -0.48 -22.52
N LEU A 212 13.09 -1.44 -23.03
CA LEU A 212 12.44 -1.36 -24.34
C LEU A 212 11.24 -0.41 -24.35
N GLU A 213 10.44 -0.42 -23.28
CA GLU A 213 9.32 0.51 -23.07
C GLU A 213 9.84 1.92 -22.79
N GLU A 214 10.85 2.09 -21.92
CA GLU A 214 11.52 3.39 -21.72
C GLU A 214 12.09 3.97 -23.02
N LYS A 215 12.63 3.09 -23.89
CA LYS A 215 13.12 3.50 -25.21
C LYS A 215 11.95 3.97 -26.08
N SER A 216 10.86 3.20 -26.15
CA SER A 216 9.68 3.57 -26.93
C SER A 216 9.00 4.85 -26.42
N ASP A 217 8.90 5.01 -25.10
CA ASP A 217 8.33 6.19 -24.45
C ASP A 217 9.19 7.44 -24.74
N LEU A 218 10.52 7.32 -24.62
CA LEU A 218 11.40 8.44 -24.92
C LEU A 218 11.41 8.79 -26.42
N GLU A 219 11.35 7.79 -27.30
CA GLU A 219 11.16 8.03 -28.74
C GLU A 219 9.86 8.79 -29.01
N GLN A 220 8.76 8.42 -28.34
CA GLN A 220 7.48 9.11 -28.46
C GLN A 220 7.54 10.54 -27.92
N VAL A 221 8.11 10.76 -26.72
CA VAL A 221 8.29 12.09 -26.13
C VAL A 221 9.10 13.01 -27.05
N ILE A 222 10.19 12.51 -27.63
CA ILE A 222 11.00 13.26 -28.58
C ILE A 222 10.21 13.58 -29.85
N PHE A 223 9.47 12.59 -30.38
CA PHE A 223 8.63 12.76 -31.57
C PHE A 223 7.55 13.82 -31.36
N ASP A 224 6.83 13.76 -30.24
CA ASP A 224 5.77 14.70 -29.87
C ASP A 224 6.31 16.11 -29.62
N TYR A 225 7.49 16.23 -28.99
CA TYR A 225 8.18 17.51 -28.83
C TYR A 225 8.47 18.18 -30.18
N MET A 226 8.99 17.43 -31.16
CA MET A 226 9.22 17.97 -32.51
C MET A 226 7.92 18.33 -33.20
N LYS A 227 6.86 17.51 -33.09
CA LYS A 227 5.54 17.83 -33.64
C LYS A 227 4.99 19.15 -33.09
N ALA A 228 5.15 19.39 -31.79
CA ALA A 228 4.75 20.66 -31.17
C ALA A 228 5.62 21.86 -31.63
N ASN A 229 6.86 21.63 -32.06
CA ASN A 229 7.83 22.66 -32.42
C ASN A 229 8.09 22.73 -33.93
N LYS A 230 7.01 22.73 -34.74
CA LYS A 230 7.06 22.86 -36.20
C LYS A 230 7.99 21.84 -36.86
N ASP A 231 7.87 20.59 -36.41
CA ASP A 231 8.62 19.43 -36.91
C ASP A 231 10.15 19.52 -36.71
N PHE A 232 10.62 20.39 -35.81
CA PHE A 232 12.04 20.63 -35.56
C PHE A 232 12.35 20.75 -34.07
N MET A 233 13.55 20.34 -33.68
CA MET A 233 14.13 20.67 -32.38
C MET A 233 15.60 21.06 -32.50
N PRO A 234 16.07 22.05 -31.71
CA PRO A 234 17.46 22.48 -31.70
C PRO A 234 18.37 21.54 -30.86
N TYR A 235 17.98 20.27 -30.72
CA TYR A 235 18.75 19.27 -29.98
C TYR A 235 19.17 18.15 -30.92
N ASN A 236 20.40 17.68 -30.76
CA ASN A 236 20.98 16.58 -31.51
C ASN A 236 21.83 15.65 -30.63
N ASP A 237 22.49 14.67 -31.23
CA ASP A 237 23.30 13.70 -30.50
C ASP A 237 24.58 14.29 -29.88
N LYS A 238 24.93 15.53 -30.25
CA LYS A 238 26.04 16.32 -29.71
C LYS A 238 25.63 17.27 -28.59
N SER A 239 24.35 17.64 -28.46
CA SER A 239 23.82 18.55 -27.43
C SER A 239 24.27 18.21 -26.00
N ASP A 240 24.41 19.23 -25.16
CA ASP A 240 24.97 19.10 -23.82
C ASP A 240 24.09 18.28 -22.88
N ALA A 241 24.74 17.54 -21.98
CA ALA A 241 24.04 16.61 -21.10
C ALA A 241 23.09 17.31 -20.11
N GLU A 242 23.43 18.54 -19.71
CA GLU A 242 22.59 19.37 -18.85
C GLU A 242 21.33 19.83 -19.58
N ASP A 243 21.44 20.30 -20.82
CA ASP A 243 20.31 20.71 -21.66
C ASP A 243 19.34 19.54 -21.93
N ILE A 244 19.88 18.36 -22.26
CA ILE A 244 19.07 17.16 -22.48
C ILE A 244 18.34 16.74 -21.20
N LYS A 245 19.01 16.85 -20.05
CA LYS A 245 18.40 16.52 -18.76
C LYS A 245 17.32 17.54 -18.40
N ALA A 246 17.56 18.82 -18.62
CA ALA A 246 16.59 19.88 -18.36
C ALA A 246 15.33 19.76 -19.22
N GLN A 247 15.50 19.45 -20.52
CA GLN A 247 14.39 19.44 -21.46
C GLN A 247 13.61 18.12 -21.48
N PHE A 248 14.30 16.98 -21.39
CA PHE A 248 13.69 15.65 -21.58
C PHE A 248 13.72 14.78 -20.32
N ASN A 249 14.23 15.31 -19.20
CA ASN A 249 14.40 14.60 -17.93
C ASN A 249 15.10 13.23 -18.10
N THR A 250 16.10 13.17 -18.99
CA THR A 250 16.80 11.93 -19.34
C THR A 250 18.30 12.12 -19.46
N SER A 251 19.05 11.02 -19.51
CA SER A 251 20.50 11.05 -19.72
C SER A 251 20.85 11.22 -21.20
N LYS A 252 21.97 11.89 -21.52
CA LYS A 252 22.49 12.02 -22.90
C LYS A 252 22.60 10.67 -23.61
N ASN A 253 23.03 9.62 -22.90
CA ASN A 253 23.12 8.26 -23.45
C ASN A 253 21.76 7.62 -23.76
N ALA A 254 20.71 7.94 -23.02
CA ALA A 254 19.35 7.48 -23.33
C ALA A 254 18.78 8.26 -24.52
N PHE A 255 18.97 9.58 -24.55
CA PHE A 255 18.56 10.45 -25.65
C PHE A 255 19.18 10.04 -26.99
N LYS A 256 20.51 9.83 -27.05
CA LYS A 256 21.21 9.34 -28.26
C LYS A 256 20.65 8.00 -28.76
N ARG A 257 20.30 7.10 -27.84
CA ARG A 257 19.71 5.79 -28.21
C ARG A 257 18.29 5.92 -28.77
N ALA A 258 17.48 6.83 -28.24
CA ALA A 258 16.15 7.10 -28.76
C ALA A 258 16.21 7.76 -30.15
N LEU A 259 17.07 8.76 -30.34
CA LEU A 259 17.35 9.34 -31.66
C LEU A 259 17.79 8.27 -32.67
N GLY A 260 18.72 7.39 -32.28
CA GLY A 260 19.14 6.26 -33.11
C GLY A 260 18.00 5.32 -33.49
N GLY A 261 17.04 5.10 -32.58
CA GLY A 261 15.84 4.32 -32.84
C GLY A 261 14.88 4.99 -33.82
N LEU A 262 14.58 6.28 -33.64
CA LEU A 262 13.74 7.08 -34.55
C LEU A 262 14.36 7.19 -35.95
N MET A 263 15.69 7.39 -36.05
CA MET A 263 16.42 7.40 -37.32
C MET A 263 16.31 6.04 -38.02
N LYS A 264 16.46 4.94 -37.27
CA LYS A 264 16.33 3.57 -37.82
C LYS A 264 14.91 3.25 -38.28
N LYS A 265 13.89 3.84 -37.65
CA LYS A 265 12.49 3.80 -38.08
C LYS A 265 12.19 4.73 -39.27
N GLY A 266 13.15 5.57 -39.68
CA GLY A 266 12.99 6.51 -40.78
C GLY A 266 12.11 7.72 -40.46
N LEU A 267 11.90 8.04 -39.17
CA LEU A 267 11.00 9.12 -38.74
C LEU A 267 11.67 10.49 -38.63
N ILE A 268 13.00 10.54 -38.53
CA ILE A 268 13.76 11.78 -38.32
C ILE A 268 15.04 11.85 -39.16
N THR A 269 15.54 13.07 -39.33
CA THR A 269 16.89 13.41 -39.79
C THR A 269 17.57 14.33 -38.79
N GLN A 270 18.90 14.30 -38.77
CA GLN A 270 19.69 15.12 -37.87
C GLN A 270 20.82 15.80 -38.63
N ASP A 271 21.10 17.06 -38.28
CA ASP A 271 22.21 17.86 -38.79
C ASP A 271 22.87 18.67 -37.65
N GLU A 272 23.76 19.59 -38.02
CA GLU A 272 24.48 20.44 -37.06
C GLU A 272 23.56 21.43 -36.32
N ASN A 273 22.42 21.79 -36.92
CA ASN A 273 21.47 22.73 -36.35
C ASN A 273 20.45 22.06 -35.42
N GLY A 274 20.20 20.76 -35.58
CA GLY A 274 19.29 20.03 -34.71
C GLY A 274 18.74 18.74 -35.32
N THR A 275 17.53 18.38 -34.92
CA THR A 275 16.82 17.20 -35.40
C THR A 275 15.47 17.62 -35.98
N LYS A 276 15.12 17.07 -37.14
CA LYS A 276 13.89 17.36 -37.87
C LYS A 276 13.10 16.08 -38.15
N LEU A 277 11.77 16.14 -38.09
CA LEU A 277 10.91 15.05 -38.56
C LEU A 277 10.99 14.94 -40.09
N LYS A 278 10.93 13.70 -40.58
CA LYS A 278 10.78 13.39 -42.01
C LYS A 278 9.32 13.45 -42.45
#